data_AF-A0AAJ2J4V9-F1
#
_entry.id   AF-A0AAJ2J4V9-F1
#
_cell.length_a   1.000
_cell.length_b   1.000
_cell.length_c   1.000
_cell.angle_alpha   90.00
_cell.angle_beta   90.00
_cell.angle_gamma   90.00
#
_symmetry.space_group_name_H-M   'P 1'
#
loop_
_entity.id
_entity.type
_entity.pdbx_description
1 polymer ?
#
loop_
_entity_poly.entity_id
_entity_poly.type
_entity_poly.pdbx_seq_one_letter_code
_entity_poly.pdbx_strand_id
1 'polypeptide(L)'
;MSSWEQRTDYLVEVAQRCLRGHQSFDLYRSHLVAASQISKGTIYNHFTTEADLVVAVACAQYQDWLISAKQDRQQYSDPFECYLFHHCQRLHDVLAHKRFVIERVMPNQELLQQASEVYRHRFSDLLDQYKKWNKNIILSVGERPGFDRYELLKNYIRGTMINSDDGSKQCGDVQTYYQFSYAMGQLMGHSDKRIPTKQKFTDWLLQLHGQAATSAA
;
A
#
# COMPACT_ATOMS: atom_id res chain seq x y z
N MET A 1 13.05 -8.94 18.49
CA MET A 1 12.87 -9.63 17.20
C MET A 1 13.72 -10.88 17.22
N SER A 2 13.10 -12.05 17.04
CA SER A 2 13.82 -13.32 16.95
C SER A 2 14.51 -13.47 15.59
N SER A 3 15.54 -14.32 15.49
CA SER A 3 16.21 -14.63 14.22
C SER A 3 15.26 -15.21 13.16
N TRP A 4 14.15 -15.81 13.60
CA TRP A 4 13.09 -16.34 12.73
C TRP A 4 12.25 -15.23 12.08
N GLU A 5 11.82 -14.24 12.87
CA GLU A 5 11.06 -13.08 12.38
C GLU A 5 11.90 -12.26 11.40
N GLN A 6 13.17 -11.97 11.76
CA GLN A 6 14.09 -11.23 10.90
C GLN A 6 14.29 -11.91 9.55
N ARG A 7 14.38 -13.24 9.52
CA ARG A 7 14.49 -14.00 8.28
C ARG A 7 13.20 -13.98 7.46
N THR A 8 12.04 -14.02 8.12
CA THR A 8 10.74 -13.91 7.46
C THR A 8 10.61 -12.55 6.78
N ASP A 9 10.96 -11.47 7.49
CA ASP A 9 10.91 -10.10 6.97
C ASP A 9 11.85 -9.94 5.76
N TYR A 10 13.07 -10.48 5.85
CA TYR A 10 14.02 -10.49 4.72
C TYR A 10 13.47 -11.24 3.50
N LEU A 11 12.89 -12.43 3.69
CA LEU A 11 12.31 -13.21 2.59
C LEU A 11 11.12 -12.49 1.93
N VAL A 12 10.30 -11.79 2.71
CA VAL A 12 9.21 -10.97 2.19
C VAL A 12 9.74 -9.75 1.43
N GLU A 13 10.82 -9.12 1.90
CA GLU A 13 11.48 -8.03 1.18
C GLU A 13 12.06 -8.51 -0.17
N VAL A 14 12.68 -9.69 -0.20
CA VAL A 14 13.13 -10.34 -1.44
C VAL A 14 11.94 -10.57 -2.37
N ALA A 15 10.83 -11.11 -1.86
CA ALA A 15 9.61 -11.35 -2.63
C ALA A 15 9.04 -10.07 -3.25
N GLN A 16 8.95 -8.99 -2.46
CA GLN A 16 8.49 -7.69 -2.95
C GLN A 16 9.42 -7.11 -4.03
N ARG A 17 10.73 -7.32 -3.93
CA ARG A 17 11.69 -6.93 -4.97
C ARG A 17 11.51 -7.74 -6.25
N CYS A 18 11.29 -9.05 -6.15
CA CYS A 18 11.03 -9.92 -7.30
C CYS A 18 9.73 -9.57 -8.03
N LEU A 19 8.73 -9.04 -7.32
CA LEU A 19 7.43 -8.64 -7.89
C LEU A 19 7.43 -7.22 -8.50
N ARG A 20 8.55 -6.48 -8.48
CA ARG A 20 8.57 -5.11 -9.01
C ARG A 20 8.27 -5.10 -10.50
N GLY A 21 7.27 -4.30 -10.90
CA GLY A 21 6.82 -4.17 -12.28
C GLY A 21 5.95 -5.32 -12.79
N HIS A 22 5.66 -6.31 -11.95
CA HIS A 22 4.76 -7.40 -12.31
C HIS A 22 3.30 -6.94 -12.14
N GLN A 23 2.43 -7.36 -13.06
CA GLN A 23 0.98 -7.08 -13.00
C GLN A 23 0.16 -8.26 -12.45
N SER A 24 0.79 -9.43 -12.33
CA SER A 24 0.23 -10.65 -11.75
C SER A 24 1.16 -11.17 -10.66
N PHE A 25 0.60 -11.87 -9.67
CA PHE A 25 1.41 -12.56 -8.66
C PHE A 25 1.83 -13.92 -9.19
N ASP A 26 2.99 -13.98 -9.84
CA ASP A 26 3.61 -15.16 -10.47
C ASP A 26 4.85 -15.65 -9.71
N LEU A 27 5.03 -15.16 -8.47
CA LEU A 27 6.14 -15.53 -7.60
C LEU A 27 5.81 -16.78 -6.79
N TYR A 28 6.62 -17.82 -6.95
CA TYR A 28 6.55 -19.05 -6.14
C TYR A 28 7.69 -19.10 -5.12
N ARG A 29 7.54 -19.90 -4.06
CA ARG A 29 8.59 -20.14 -3.06
C ARG A 29 9.93 -20.62 -3.66
N SER A 30 9.91 -21.34 -4.77
CA SER A 30 11.12 -21.77 -5.48
C SER A 30 11.93 -20.59 -6.04
N HIS A 31 11.27 -19.51 -6.47
CA HIS A 31 11.94 -18.32 -6.99
C HIS A 31 12.76 -17.61 -5.89
N LEU A 32 12.31 -17.69 -4.63
CA LEU A 32 13.02 -17.11 -3.50
C LEU A 32 14.35 -17.79 -3.22
N VAL A 33 14.53 -19.06 -3.58
CA VAL A 33 15.79 -19.79 -3.33
C VAL A 33 16.94 -19.10 -4.06
N ALA A 34 16.77 -18.83 -5.36
CA ALA A 34 17.77 -18.16 -6.17
C ALA A 34 17.96 -16.69 -5.75
N ALA A 35 16.87 -15.99 -5.41
CA ALA A 35 16.90 -14.57 -5.10
C ALA A 35 17.45 -14.25 -3.68
N SER A 36 17.32 -15.16 -2.72
CA SER A 36 17.70 -14.93 -1.31
C SER A 36 18.96 -15.66 -0.86
N GLN A 37 19.46 -16.62 -1.64
CA GLN A 37 20.55 -17.53 -1.23
C GLN A 37 20.24 -18.33 0.05
N ILE A 38 18.96 -18.46 0.41
CA ILE A 38 18.48 -19.28 1.53
C ILE A 38 18.06 -20.65 0.99
N SER A 39 18.33 -21.71 1.77
CA SER A 39 18.00 -23.08 1.37
C SER A 39 16.50 -23.26 1.13
N LYS A 40 16.15 -24.13 0.17
CA LYS A 40 14.77 -24.51 -0.14
C LYS A 40 14.01 -24.98 1.11
N GLY A 41 14.63 -25.83 1.92
CA GLY A 41 14.02 -26.34 3.15
C GLY A 41 13.67 -25.21 4.13
N THR A 42 14.56 -24.23 4.30
CA THR A 42 14.29 -23.08 5.15
C THR A 42 13.13 -22.24 4.63
N ILE A 43 13.10 -21.92 3.33
CA ILE A 43 11.99 -21.13 2.73
C ILE A 43 10.65 -21.85 2.92
N TYR A 44 10.61 -23.16 2.72
CA TYR A 44 9.38 -23.96 2.83
C TYR A 44 8.91 -24.09 4.28
N ASN A 45 9.82 -23.94 5.26
CA ASN A 45 9.45 -23.85 6.67
C ASN A 45 8.87 -22.46 7.04
N HIS A 46 9.31 -21.39 6.37
CA HIS A 46 8.73 -20.05 6.56
C HIS A 46 7.38 -19.88 5.84
N PHE A 47 7.23 -20.50 4.67
CA PHE A 47 6.01 -20.48 3.87
C PHE A 47 5.63 -21.91 3.51
N THR A 48 4.68 -22.48 4.24
CA THR A 48 4.28 -23.89 4.08
C THR A 48 3.45 -24.11 2.81
N THR A 49 2.75 -23.07 2.35
CA THR A 49 2.01 -23.05 1.08
C THR A 49 2.43 -21.85 0.23
N GLU A 50 2.04 -21.82 -1.05
CA GLU A 50 2.22 -20.61 -1.86
C GLU A 50 1.33 -19.45 -1.36
N ALA A 51 0.16 -19.79 -0.81
CA ALA A 51 -0.73 -18.79 -0.21
C ALA A 51 -0.07 -18.08 0.98
N ASP A 52 0.75 -18.77 1.79
CA ASP A 52 1.53 -18.14 2.87
C ASP A 52 2.42 -17.02 2.34
N LEU A 53 3.09 -17.23 1.20
CA LEU A 53 3.95 -16.22 0.59
C LEU A 53 3.15 -15.01 0.11
N VAL A 54 2.02 -15.24 -0.59
CA VAL A 54 1.12 -14.16 -1.05
C VAL A 54 0.61 -13.34 0.14
N VAL A 55 0.12 -14.01 1.18
CA VAL A 55 -0.44 -13.37 2.37
C VAL A 55 0.66 -12.66 3.16
N ALA A 56 1.87 -13.21 3.24
CA ALA A 56 3.00 -12.55 3.88
C ALA A 56 3.40 -11.23 3.18
N VAL A 57 3.45 -11.23 1.84
CA VAL A 57 3.67 -10.02 1.05
C VAL A 57 2.58 -8.98 1.32
N ALA A 58 1.32 -9.41 1.37
CA ALA A 58 0.20 -8.54 1.70
C ALA A 58 0.31 -7.95 3.11
N CYS A 59 0.62 -8.77 4.11
CA CYS A 59 0.88 -8.33 5.48
C CYS A 59 1.95 -7.24 5.52
N ALA A 60 3.09 -7.44 4.84
CA ALA A 60 4.14 -6.44 4.80
C ALA A 60 3.65 -5.12 4.16
N GLN A 61 2.89 -5.17 3.06
CA GLN A 61 2.37 -3.94 2.46
C GLN A 61 1.39 -3.19 3.38
N TYR A 62 0.45 -3.89 4.02
CA TYR A 62 -0.47 -3.26 4.97
C TYR A 62 0.26 -2.71 6.21
N GLN A 63 1.29 -3.42 6.67
CA GLN A 63 2.13 -2.96 7.77
C GLN A 63 2.86 -1.66 7.40
N ASP A 64 3.44 -1.58 6.21
CA ASP A 64 4.09 -0.35 5.70
C ASP A 64 3.08 0.80 5.64
N TRP A 65 1.89 0.57 5.09
CA TRP A 65 0.86 1.60 5.03
C TRP A 65 0.43 2.07 6.42
N LEU A 66 0.34 1.17 7.40
CA LEU A 66 0.04 1.54 8.78
C LEU A 66 1.16 2.34 9.45
N ILE A 67 2.42 2.05 9.11
CA ILE A 67 3.58 2.82 9.59
C ILE A 67 3.56 4.22 8.97
N SER A 68 3.42 4.34 7.65
CA SER A 68 3.29 5.63 6.97
C SER A 68 2.10 6.42 7.49
N ALA A 69 0.95 5.79 7.66
CA ALA A 69 -0.25 6.42 8.22
C ALA A 69 -0.05 7.01 9.63
N LYS A 70 0.86 6.45 10.44
CA LYS A 70 1.24 7.02 11.74
C LYS A 70 2.15 8.24 11.58
N GLN A 71 3.10 8.19 10.65
CA GLN A 71 3.99 9.31 10.33
C GLN A 71 3.21 10.48 9.72
N ASP A 72 2.28 10.20 8.81
CA ASP A 72 1.43 11.20 8.16
C ASP A 72 0.60 11.98 9.19
N ARG A 73 0.14 11.34 10.27
CA ARG A 73 -0.57 12.01 11.36
C ARG A 73 0.32 12.95 12.19
N GLN A 74 1.63 12.76 12.16
CA GLN A 74 2.58 13.68 12.78
C GLN A 74 2.91 14.85 11.84
N GLN A 75 2.91 14.60 10.53
CA GLN A 75 3.24 15.59 9.51
C GLN A 75 2.07 16.53 9.17
N TYR A 76 0.84 16.01 9.11
CA TYR A 76 -0.34 16.76 8.68
C TYR A 76 -1.32 16.96 9.83
N SER A 77 -1.56 18.22 10.19
CA SER A 77 -2.55 18.59 11.21
C SER A 77 -3.99 18.52 10.69
N ASP A 78 -4.22 18.80 9.41
CA ASP A 78 -5.53 18.64 8.77
C ASP A 78 -5.76 17.17 8.39
N PRO A 79 -6.78 16.49 8.95
CA PRO A 79 -7.10 15.10 8.60
C PRO A 79 -7.46 14.93 7.12
N PHE A 80 -7.95 15.98 6.45
CA PHE A 80 -8.26 15.91 5.03
C PHE A 80 -6.99 15.81 4.21
N GLU A 81 -6.04 16.72 4.42
CA GLU A 81 -4.73 16.66 3.78
C GLU A 81 -3.98 15.37 4.12
N CYS A 82 -3.99 14.95 5.40
CA CYS A 82 -3.40 13.71 5.86
C CYS A 82 -3.89 12.51 5.03
N TYR A 83 -5.20 12.40 4.79
CA TYR A 83 -5.77 11.33 3.98
C TYR A 83 -5.33 11.41 2.52
N LEU A 84 -5.41 12.60 1.92
CA LEU A 84 -5.08 12.80 0.51
C LEU A 84 -3.61 12.45 0.23
N PHE A 85 -2.69 12.98 1.04
CA PHE A 85 -1.26 12.74 0.86
C PHE A 85 -0.84 11.32 1.22
N HIS A 86 -1.47 10.69 2.21
CA HIS A 86 -1.25 9.27 2.49
C HIS A 86 -1.50 8.39 1.25
N HIS A 87 -2.64 8.56 0.58
CA HIS A 87 -2.94 7.78 -0.61
C HIS A 87 -2.16 8.24 -1.85
N CYS A 88 -1.80 9.53 -1.96
CA CYS A 88 -0.89 10.00 -3.00
C CYS A 88 0.51 9.36 -2.87
N GLN A 89 1.04 9.22 -1.65
CA GLN A 89 2.30 8.52 -1.41
C GLN A 89 2.21 7.06 -1.86
N ARG A 90 1.12 6.36 -1.52
CA ARG A 90 0.91 4.98 -1.98
C ARG A 90 0.90 4.87 -3.50
N LEU A 91 0.24 5.80 -4.20
CA LEU A 91 0.21 5.84 -5.66
C LEU A 91 1.60 6.16 -6.23
N HIS A 92 2.32 7.09 -5.61
CA HIS A 92 3.69 7.41 -5.98
C HIS A 92 4.60 6.18 -5.85
N ASP A 93 4.49 5.40 -4.78
CA ASP A 93 5.29 4.18 -4.59
C ASP A 93 5.03 3.13 -5.68
N VAL A 94 3.78 2.99 -6.11
CA VAL A 94 3.42 2.14 -7.27
C VAL A 94 4.12 2.64 -8.53
N LEU A 95 4.01 3.95 -8.83
CA LEU A 95 4.52 4.52 -10.08
C LEU A 95 6.06 4.60 -10.13
N ALA A 96 6.69 5.07 -9.06
CA ALA A 96 8.11 5.36 -8.97
C ALA A 96 8.94 4.09 -8.72
N HIS A 97 8.48 3.23 -7.81
CA HIS A 97 9.23 2.03 -7.41
C HIS A 97 8.73 0.75 -8.12
N LYS A 98 7.75 0.89 -9.02
CA LYS A 98 7.07 -0.23 -9.68
C LYS A 98 6.59 -1.25 -8.65
N ARG A 99 6.10 -0.76 -7.50
CA ARG A 99 5.66 -1.62 -6.39
C ARG A 99 4.43 -2.42 -6.84
N PHE A 100 4.47 -3.73 -6.64
CA PHE A 100 3.35 -4.61 -6.94
C PHE A 100 2.07 -4.16 -6.23
N VAL A 101 0.97 -4.02 -6.98
CA VAL A 101 -0.34 -3.64 -6.46
C VAL A 101 -1.03 -4.86 -5.84
N ILE A 102 -0.86 -5.08 -4.54
CA ILE A 102 -1.42 -6.26 -3.85
C ILE A 102 -2.94 -6.31 -3.92
N GLU A 103 -3.61 -5.18 -4.11
CA GLU A 103 -5.07 -5.11 -4.24
C GLU A 103 -5.63 -5.84 -5.47
N ARG A 104 -4.77 -6.27 -6.40
CA ARG A 104 -5.14 -7.20 -7.48
C ARG A 104 -5.47 -8.59 -6.95
N VAL A 105 -4.84 -8.99 -5.84
CA VAL A 105 -4.88 -10.36 -5.32
C VAL A 105 -5.54 -10.42 -3.94
N MET A 106 -5.36 -9.40 -3.10
CA MET A 106 -5.86 -9.37 -1.72
C MET A 106 -6.79 -8.18 -1.47
N PRO A 107 -7.81 -8.32 -0.61
CA PRO A 107 -8.21 -9.54 0.09
C PRO A 107 -8.88 -10.57 -0.83
N ASN A 108 -8.56 -11.86 -0.67
CA ASN A 108 -9.19 -12.99 -1.37
C ASN A 108 -9.40 -14.15 -0.39
N GLN A 109 -10.65 -14.56 -0.21
CA GLN A 109 -11.03 -15.57 0.81
C GLN A 109 -10.52 -16.97 0.48
N GLU A 110 -10.49 -17.35 -0.80
CA GLU A 110 -9.98 -18.66 -1.21
C GLU A 110 -8.48 -18.78 -0.93
N LEU A 111 -7.72 -17.72 -1.21
CA LEU A 111 -6.30 -17.65 -0.86
C LEU A 111 -6.09 -17.68 0.67
N LEU A 112 -6.90 -16.97 1.43
CA LEU A 112 -6.83 -16.97 2.90
C LEU A 112 -7.16 -18.34 3.51
N GLN A 113 -8.03 -19.13 2.89
CA GLN A 113 -8.34 -20.49 3.33
C GLN A 113 -7.18 -21.46 3.10
N GLN A 114 -6.34 -21.20 2.10
CA GLN A 114 -5.15 -22.00 1.77
C GLN A 114 -3.89 -21.57 2.55
N ALA A 115 -3.93 -20.39 3.18
CA ALA A 115 -2.86 -19.91 4.03
C ALA A 115 -2.92 -20.54 5.42
N SER A 116 -1.75 -20.75 6.00
CA SER A 116 -1.57 -21.14 7.38
C SER A 116 -2.22 -20.13 8.33
N GLU A 117 -2.68 -20.64 9.47
CA GLU A 117 -3.39 -19.85 10.47
C GLU A 117 -2.62 -18.60 10.92
N VAL A 118 -1.30 -18.72 11.10
CA VAL A 118 -0.43 -17.60 11.50
C VAL A 118 -0.50 -16.42 10.52
N TYR A 119 -0.44 -16.70 9.21
CA TYR A 119 -0.51 -15.66 8.18
C TYR A 119 -1.92 -15.11 8.02
N ARG A 120 -2.94 -15.97 8.08
CA ARG A 120 -4.34 -15.56 8.00
C ARG A 120 -4.71 -14.60 9.14
N HIS A 121 -4.37 -14.93 10.37
CA HIS A 121 -4.64 -14.07 11.54
C HIS A 121 -3.90 -12.75 11.43
N ARG A 122 -2.59 -12.77 11.12
CA ARG A 122 -1.80 -11.56 10.93
C ARG A 122 -2.39 -10.65 9.85
N PHE A 123 -2.85 -11.21 8.73
CA PHE A 123 -3.48 -10.44 7.66
C PHE A 123 -4.80 -9.82 8.11
N SER A 124 -5.66 -10.60 8.79
CA SER A 124 -6.94 -10.10 9.31
C SER A 124 -6.72 -8.91 10.25
N ASP A 125 -5.78 -9.03 11.19
CA ASP A 125 -5.47 -7.97 12.15
C ASP A 125 -4.97 -6.69 11.47
N LEU A 126 -4.09 -6.82 10.47
CA LEU A 126 -3.56 -5.67 9.73
C LEU A 126 -4.62 -5.02 8.84
N LEU A 127 -5.43 -5.83 8.17
CA LEU A 127 -6.55 -5.35 7.35
C LEU A 127 -7.55 -4.58 8.21
N ASP A 128 -7.92 -5.11 9.37
CA ASP A 128 -8.86 -4.47 10.29
C ASP A 128 -8.30 -3.18 10.88
N GLN A 129 -7.00 -3.15 11.23
CA GLN A 129 -6.32 -1.92 11.65
C GLN A 129 -6.34 -0.86 10.56
N TYR A 130 -6.02 -1.21 9.32
CA TYR A 130 -5.98 -0.24 8.21
C TYR A 130 -7.39 0.23 7.82
N LYS A 131 -8.38 -0.66 7.85
CA LYS A 131 -9.80 -0.31 7.71
C LYS A 131 -10.24 0.66 8.79
N LYS A 132 -9.90 0.38 10.05
CA LYS A 132 -10.22 1.26 11.19
C LYS A 132 -9.55 2.62 11.04
N TRP A 133 -8.28 2.67 10.64
CA TRP A 133 -7.60 3.94 10.38
C TRP A 133 -8.32 4.76 9.30
N ASN A 134 -8.67 4.14 8.16
CA ASN A 134 -9.38 4.81 7.07
C ASN A 134 -10.76 5.33 7.52
N LYS A 135 -11.54 4.52 8.24
CA LYS A 135 -12.83 4.96 8.79
C LYS A 135 -12.67 6.13 9.75
N ASN A 136 -11.71 6.03 10.68
CA ASN A 136 -11.49 7.06 11.68
C ASN A 136 -11.06 8.40 11.05
N ILE A 137 -10.14 8.39 10.08
CA ILE A 137 -9.71 9.63 9.44
C ILE A 137 -10.82 10.25 8.59
N ILE A 138 -11.60 9.45 7.86
CA ILE A 138 -12.79 9.94 7.13
C ILE A 138 -13.77 10.62 8.10
N LEU A 139 -14.03 10.01 9.25
CA LEU A 139 -14.87 10.60 10.30
C LEU A 139 -14.27 11.92 10.83
N SER A 140 -12.95 11.99 11.04
CA SER A 140 -12.26 13.21 11.48
C SER A 140 -12.29 14.34 10.44
N VAL A 141 -12.37 14.02 9.14
CA VAL A 141 -12.59 15.04 8.09
C VAL A 141 -13.97 15.68 8.22
N GLY A 142 -14.95 14.90 8.65
CA GLY A 142 -16.33 15.32 8.90
C GLY A 142 -17.33 14.31 8.34
N GLU A 143 -18.32 13.94 9.16
CA GLU A 143 -19.36 12.99 8.77
C GLU A 143 -20.30 13.58 7.70
N ARG A 144 -20.58 12.78 6.66
CA ARG A 144 -21.53 13.12 5.60
C ARG A 144 -22.48 11.93 5.41
N PRO A 145 -23.76 12.04 5.82
CA PRO A 145 -24.70 10.92 5.75
C PRO A 145 -25.02 10.52 4.29
N GLY A 146 -25.65 9.36 4.12
CA GLY A 146 -26.25 8.90 2.87
C GLY A 146 -25.48 7.82 2.10
N PHE A 147 -24.16 7.69 2.30
CA PHE A 147 -23.36 6.66 1.63
C PHE A 147 -22.28 6.09 2.56
N ASP A 148 -21.90 4.82 2.35
CA ASP A 148 -20.68 4.26 2.96
C ASP A 148 -19.44 4.84 2.25
N ARG A 149 -18.96 5.96 2.79
CA ARG A 149 -17.81 6.70 2.27
C ARG A 149 -16.54 5.87 2.26
N TYR A 150 -16.37 4.99 3.25
CA TYR A 150 -15.22 4.12 3.32
C TYR A 150 -15.21 3.13 2.14
N GLU A 151 -16.35 2.48 1.87
CA GLU A 151 -16.44 1.53 0.75
C GLU A 151 -16.26 2.21 -0.61
N LEU A 152 -16.85 3.40 -0.81
CA LEU A 152 -16.67 4.19 -2.03
C LEU A 152 -15.20 4.54 -2.28
N LEU A 153 -14.53 5.10 -1.27
CA LEU A 153 -13.12 5.48 -1.36
C LEU A 153 -12.22 4.27 -1.56
N LYS A 154 -12.44 3.19 -0.80
CA LYS A 154 -11.67 1.95 -0.91
C LYS A 154 -11.69 1.41 -2.35
N ASN A 155 -12.89 1.35 -2.96
CA ASN A 155 -13.04 0.85 -4.32
C ASN A 155 -12.40 1.78 -5.36
N TYR A 156 -12.57 3.10 -5.19
CA TYR A 156 -11.94 4.09 -6.07
C TYR A 156 -10.40 4.05 -6.00
N ILE A 157 -9.84 4.01 -4.79
CA ILE A 157 -8.40 3.96 -4.55
C ILE A 157 -7.83 2.68 -5.16
N ARG A 158 -8.44 1.52 -4.88
CA ARG A 158 -8.05 0.24 -5.49
C ARG A 158 -8.05 0.32 -7.02
N GLY A 159 -9.14 0.79 -7.62
CA GLY A 159 -9.24 0.93 -9.07
C GLY A 159 -8.18 1.88 -9.64
N THR A 160 -7.90 2.97 -8.93
CA THR A 160 -6.87 3.93 -9.34
C THR A 160 -5.46 3.35 -9.30
N MET A 161 -5.13 2.57 -8.26
CA MET A 161 -3.82 1.90 -8.17
C MET A 161 -3.61 0.94 -9.33
N ILE A 162 -4.60 0.06 -9.59
CA ILE A 162 -4.55 -0.92 -10.67
C ILE A 162 -4.44 -0.22 -12.03
N ASN A 163 -5.31 0.74 -12.33
CA ASN A 163 -5.32 1.44 -13.62
C ASN A 163 -4.06 2.29 -13.85
N SER A 164 -3.46 2.81 -12.78
CA SER A 164 -2.24 3.61 -12.89
C SER A 164 -0.99 2.75 -13.06
N ASP A 165 -1.00 1.53 -12.52
CA ASP A 165 0.03 0.50 -12.74
C ASP A 165 -0.08 -0.14 -14.14
N ASP A 166 -1.30 -0.39 -14.64
CA ASP A 166 -1.53 -0.85 -16.02
C ASP A 166 -1.24 0.25 -17.06
N GLY A 167 -1.44 1.51 -16.68
CA GLY A 167 -1.24 2.67 -17.54
C GLY A 167 0.22 3.12 -17.59
N SER A 168 0.56 3.88 -18.64
CA SER A 168 1.87 4.53 -18.78
C SER A 168 1.98 5.84 -17.99
N LYS A 169 1.35 5.94 -16.81
CA LYS A 169 1.40 7.16 -15.99
C LYS A 169 2.79 7.37 -15.41
N GLN A 170 3.23 8.63 -15.36
CA GLN A 170 4.54 9.00 -14.84
C GLN A 170 4.45 9.40 -13.36
N CYS A 171 5.40 8.96 -12.54
CA CYS A 171 5.43 9.29 -11.12
C CYS A 171 5.61 10.79 -10.83
N GLY A 172 6.22 11.55 -11.75
CA GLY A 172 6.42 13.00 -11.61
C GLY A 172 5.24 13.85 -12.08
N ASP A 173 4.14 13.25 -12.55
CA ASP A 173 3.00 14.00 -13.07
C ASP A 173 2.12 14.57 -11.95
N VAL A 174 2.28 15.87 -11.69
CA VAL A 174 1.46 16.65 -10.75
C VAL A 174 -0.04 16.50 -11.02
N GLN A 175 -0.45 16.40 -12.29
CA GLN A 175 -1.86 16.33 -12.66
C GLN A 175 -2.49 15.02 -12.15
N THR A 176 -1.75 13.92 -12.17
CA THR A 176 -2.19 12.62 -11.67
C THR A 176 -2.59 12.70 -10.18
N TYR A 177 -1.74 13.27 -9.32
CA TYR A 177 -2.03 13.37 -7.88
C TYR A 177 -3.13 14.38 -7.57
N TYR A 178 -3.17 15.49 -8.31
CA TYR A 178 -4.21 16.49 -8.18
C TYR A 178 -5.60 15.91 -8.51
N GLN A 179 -5.74 15.20 -9.64
CA GLN A 179 -6.99 14.56 -10.03
C GLN A 179 -7.39 13.44 -9.06
N PHE A 180 -6.40 12.65 -8.62
CA PHE A 180 -6.64 11.60 -7.64
C PHE A 180 -7.20 12.16 -6.32
N SER A 181 -6.57 13.23 -5.82
CA SER A 181 -7.02 13.93 -4.60
C SER A 181 -8.37 14.62 -4.77
N TYR A 182 -8.62 15.24 -5.93
CA TYR A 182 -9.91 15.83 -6.25
C TYR A 182 -11.04 14.81 -6.15
N ALA A 183 -10.89 13.66 -6.81
CA ALA A 183 -11.90 12.60 -6.79
C ALA A 183 -12.11 12.02 -5.38
N MET A 184 -11.03 11.81 -4.59
CA MET A 184 -11.16 11.40 -3.20
C MET A 184 -11.97 12.43 -2.38
N GLY A 185 -11.71 13.73 -2.56
CA GLY A 185 -12.49 14.79 -1.90
C GLY A 185 -13.98 14.76 -2.25
N GLN A 186 -14.31 14.55 -3.53
CA GLN A 186 -15.69 14.42 -3.98
C GLN A 186 -16.37 13.18 -3.39
N LEU A 187 -15.70 12.02 -3.40
CA LEU A 187 -16.24 10.76 -2.87
C LEU A 187 -16.47 10.80 -1.35
N MET A 188 -15.63 11.54 -0.61
CA MET A 188 -15.89 11.82 0.80
C MET A 188 -17.13 12.68 1.05
N GLY A 189 -17.64 13.38 0.04
CA GLY A 189 -18.76 14.32 0.17
C GLY A 189 -18.35 15.72 0.64
N HIS A 190 -17.10 16.11 0.42
CA HIS A 190 -16.56 17.42 0.79
C HIS A 190 -16.18 18.23 -0.46
N SER A 191 -17.14 18.41 -1.37
CA SER A 191 -16.97 19.19 -2.61
C SER A 191 -16.70 20.68 -2.35
N ASP A 192 -17.06 21.15 -1.16
CA ASP A 192 -16.84 22.49 -0.63
C ASP A 192 -15.43 22.71 -0.08
N LYS A 193 -14.74 21.63 0.33
CA LYS A 193 -13.36 21.73 0.82
C LYS A 193 -12.40 21.99 -0.34
N ARG A 194 -11.51 22.96 -0.14
CA ARG A 194 -10.43 23.24 -1.10
C ARG A 194 -9.40 22.11 -1.01
N ILE A 195 -9.19 21.41 -2.12
CA ILE A 195 -8.10 20.46 -2.25
C ILE A 195 -6.74 21.18 -2.36
N PRO A 196 -5.62 20.51 -2.01
CA PRO A 196 -4.29 21.04 -2.23
C PRO A 196 -4.08 21.56 -3.66
N THR A 197 -3.40 22.69 -3.79
CA THR A 197 -3.12 23.28 -5.10
C THR A 197 -2.10 22.43 -5.87
N LYS A 198 -2.06 22.58 -7.20
CA LYS A 198 -1.01 21.96 -8.02
C LYS A 198 0.39 22.32 -7.53
N GLN A 199 0.60 23.56 -7.09
CA GLN A 199 1.89 23.97 -6.53
C GLN A 199 2.28 23.13 -5.31
N LYS A 200 1.33 22.86 -4.40
CA LYS A 200 1.59 22.03 -3.23
C LYS A 200 1.99 20.60 -3.60
N PHE A 201 1.42 20.04 -4.67
CA PHE A 201 1.86 18.74 -5.21
C PHE A 201 3.24 18.81 -5.87
N THR A 202 3.55 19.89 -6.60
CA THR A 202 4.89 20.13 -7.13
C THR A 202 5.93 20.13 -6.01
N ASP A 203 5.68 20.90 -4.96
CA ASP A 203 6.59 21.02 -3.81
C ASP A 203 6.75 19.67 -3.09
N TRP A 204 5.66 18.93 -2.92
CA TRP A 204 5.67 17.59 -2.34
C TRP A 204 6.52 16.61 -3.17
N LEU A 205 6.37 16.59 -4.50
CA LEU A 205 7.20 15.74 -5.38
C LEU A 205 8.68 16.13 -5.35
N LEU A 206 8.99 17.42 -5.28
CA LEU A 206 10.38 17.89 -5.14
C LEU A 206 11.01 17.44 -3.82
N GLN A 207 10.25 17.46 -2.73
CA GLN A 207 10.71 16.95 -1.42
C GLN A 207 11.02 15.45 -1.48
N LEU A 208 10.18 14.65 -2.12
CA LEU A 208 10.40 13.22 -2.29
C LEU A 208 11.67 12.92 -3.10
N HIS A 209 11.89 13.63 -4.22
CA HIS A 209 13.12 13.49 -5.00
C HIS A 209 14.36 13.91 -4.22
N GLY A 210 14.27 15.00 -3.45
CA GLY A 210 15.34 15.48 -2.59
C GLY A 210 15.74 14.43 -1.55
N GLN A 211 14.78 13.81 -0.87
CA GLN A 211 15.02 12.75 0.12
C GLN A 211 15.63 11.49 -0.50
N ALA A 212 15.17 11.09 -1.69
CA ALA A 212 15.74 9.94 -2.39
C ALA A 212 17.23 10.18 -2.73
N ALA A 213 17.60 11.38 -3.18
CA ALA A 213 18.98 11.74 -3.50
C ALA A 213 19.90 11.74 -2.27
N THR A 214 19.43 12.20 -1.10
CA THR A 214 20.23 12.18 0.14
C THR A 214 20.36 10.79 0.77
N SER A 215 19.42 9.88 0.52
CA SER A 215 19.49 8.50 1.01
C SER A 215 20.40 7.57 0.19
N ALA A 216 20.79 8.00 -1.02
CA ALA A 216 21.63 7.24 -1.94
C ALA A 216 23.09 7.72 -1.99
N ALA A 217 23.42 8.80 -1.27
CA ALA A 217 24.77 9.38 -1.13
C ALA A 217 25.40 8.99 0.21
#